data_AF-A0A1Z8KM07-F1
#
_entry.id   AF-A0A1Z8KM07-F1
#
_cell.length_a   1.000
_cell.length_b   1.000
_cell.length_c   1.000
_cell.angle_alpha   90.00
_cell.angle_beta   90.00
_cell.angle_gamma   90.00
#
_symmetry.space_group_name_H-M   'P 1'
#
loop_
_entity.id
_entity.type
_entity.pdbx_description
1 polymer ?
#
loop_
_entity_poly.entity_id
_entity_poly.type
_entity_poly.pdbx_seq_one_letter_code
_entity_poly.pdbx_strand_id
1 'polypeptide(L)'
;MLMKSDDKNTLIEFANKIVKKGMAVPAIFLLESTKYISFIAGQTLIFFGPILTIFVSDKKYYNFTQLLEKKENIEFLISKIEETNLSLKKIK
;
A
#
# COMPACT_ATOMS: atom_id res chain seq x y z
N MET A 1 -1.53 15.65 10.05
CA MET A 1 -0.12 15.83 9.61
C MET A 1 -0.11 15.84 8.09
N LEU A 2 0.53 16.82 7.43
CA LEU A 2 0.54 16.94 5.96
C LEU A 2 1.49 15.89 5.36
N MET A 3 0.94 14.97 4.55
CA MET A 3 1.71 13.99 3.78
C MET A 3 2.45 14.72 2.64
N LYS A 4 3.74 14.41 2.40
CA LYS A 4 4.49 15.05 1.31
C LYS A 4 3.95 14.61 -0.05
N SER A 5 4.11 15.46 -1.08
CA SER A 5 3.63 15.19 -2.45
C SER A 5 4.20 13.90 -3.04
N ASP A 6 5.48 13.62 -2.80
CA ASP A 6 6.18 12.46 -3.35
C ASP A 6 5.71 11.14 -2.72
N ASP A 7 5.41 11.18 -1.42
CA ASP A 7 4.84 10.05 -0.67
C ASP A 7 3.46 9.68 -1.22
N LYS A 8 2.65 10.70 -1.49
CA LYS A 8 1.31 10.54 -2.08
C LYS A 8 1.38 9.88 -3.46
N ASN A 9 2.29 10.35 -4.30
CA ASN A 9 2.50 9.77 -5.63
C ASN A 9 2.96 8.31 -5.55
N THR A 10 3.81 7.98 -4.58
CA THR A 10 4.29 6.61 -4.35
C THR A 10 3.12 5.68 -3.98
N LEU A 11 2.24 6.08 -3.06
CA LEU A 11 1.06 5.28 -2.69
C LEU A 11 0.08 5.10 -3.86
N ILE A 12 -0.11 6.15 -4.68
CA ILE A 12 -0.95 6.08 -5.88
C ILE A 12 -0.36 5.11 -6.92
N GLU A 13 0.95 5.16 -7.16
CA GLU A 13 1.63 4.21 -8.07
C GLU A 13 1.45 2.76 -7.58
N PHE A 14 1.56 2.54 -6.27
CA PHE A 14 1.37 1.24 -5.66
C PHE A 14 -0.07 0.72 -5.78
N ALA A 15 -1.06 1.57 -5.50
CA ALA A 15 -2.48 1.24 -5.71
C ALA A 15 -2.76 0.79 -7.15
N ASN A 16 -2.22 1.53 -8.13
CA ASN A 16 -2.34 1.18 -9.55
C ASN A 16 -1.73 -0.19 -9.87
N LYS A 17 -0.56 -0.51 -9.31
CA LYS A 17 0.10 -1.81 -9.49
C LYS A 17 -0.73 -2.96 -8.90
N ILE A 18 -1.32 -2.78 -7.72
CA ILE A 18 -2.21 -3.77 -7.09
C ILE A 18 -3.40 -4.08 -7.98
N VAL A 19 -4.11 -3.04 -8.45
CA VAL A 19 -5.32 -3.21 -9.25
C VAL A 19 -4.98 -3.83 -10.62
N LYS A 20 -3.90 -3.39 -11.28
CA LYS A 20 -3.44 -3.98 -12.55
C LYS A 20 -3.15 -5.49 -12.44
N LYS A 21 -2.75 -5.97 -11.26
CA LYS A 21 -2.51 -7.39 -10.98
C LYS A 21 -3.75 -8.15 -10.50
N GLY A 22 -4.92 -7.51 -10.43
CA GLY A 22 -6.16 -8.14 -9.97
C GLY A 22 -6.22 -8.41 -8.46
N MET A 23 -5.34 -7.78 -7.67
CA MET A 23 -5.18 -8.07 -6.23
C MET A 23 -5.92 -7.09 -5.31
N ALA A 24 -6.88 -6.31 -5.82
CA ALA A 24 -7.54 -5.27 -5.05
C ALA A 24 -8.18 -5.79 -3.75
N VAL A 25 -8.98 -6.86 -3.83
CA VAL A 25 -9.68 -7.45 -2.68
C VAL A 25 -8.72 -8.00 -1.62
N PRO A 26 -7.77 -8.90 -1.93
CA PRO A 26 -6.85 -9.41 -0.92
C PRO A 26 -5.91 -8.32 -0.37
N ALA A 27 -5.53 -7.32 -1.18
CA ALA A 27 -4.71 -6.21 -0.70
C ALA A 27 -5.46 -5.34 0.32
N ILE A 28 -6.72 -4.97 0.04
CA ILE A 28 -7.55 -4.21 0.98
C ILE A 28 -7.72 -4.99 2.28
N PHE A 29 -8.01 -6.29 2.21
CA PHE A 29 -8.15 -7.14 3.40
C PHE A 29 -6.88 -7.13 4.27
N LEU A 30 -5.70 -7.32 3.66
CA LEU A 30 -4.43 -7.29 4.39
C LEU A 30 -4.12 -5.91 4.97
N LEU A 31 -4.36 -4.84 4.21
CA LEU A 31 -4.12 -3.46 4.65
C LEU A 31 -5.06 -3.08 5.80
N GLU A 32 -6.35 -3.41 5.74
CA GLU A 32 -7.32 -3.13 6.81
C GLU A 32 -7.00 -3.96 8.07
N SER A 33 -6.54 -5.21 7.90
CA SER A 33 -6.09 -6.07 9.01
C SER A 33 -4.84 -5.53 9.70
N THR A 34 -3.96 -4.83 8.97
CA THR A 34 -2.69 -4.29 9.49
C THR A 34 -2.78 -2.83 9.94
N LYS A 35 -3.87 -2.14 9.61
CA LYS A 35 -4.17 -0.74 9.94
C LYS A 35 -4.05 -0.37 11.43
N TYR A 36 -4.28 -1.34 12.32
CA TYR A 36 -4.20 -1.17 13.78
C TYR A 36 -2.93 -1.77 14.39
N ILE A 37 -2.03 -2.32 13.56
CA ILE A 37 -0.80 -3.02 13.98
C ILE A 37 0.37 -2.04 14.10
N SER A 38 0.11 -0.77 14.45
CA SER A 38 1.12 0.28 14.63
C SER A 38 2.25 -0.07 15.62
N PHE A 39 2.16 -1.21 16.33
CA PHE A 39 3.16 -1.73 17.26
C PHE A 39 4.05 -2.88 16.73
N ILE A 40 3.62 -3.67 15.72
CA ILE A 40 4.39 -4.84 15.20
C ILE A 40 5.05 -4.53 13.84
N ALA A 41 5.12 -3.25 13.43
CA ALA A 41 5.71 -2.87 12.14
C ALA A 41 7.19 -3.29 12.00
N GLY A 42 7.98 -3.22 13.08
CA GLY A 42 9.41 -3.57 13.05
C GLY A 42 9.73 -5.03 12.66
N GLN A 43 8.87 -5.98 13.02
CA GLN A 43 9.07 -7.41 12.69
C GLN A 43 8.26 -7.85 11.46
N THR A 44 7.13 -7.18 11.19
CA THR A 44 6.27 -7.47 10.05
C THR A 44 6.94 -7.13 8.72
N LEU A 45 7.84 -6.14 8.72
CA LEU A 45 8.67 -5.80 7.54
C LEU A 45 9.64 -6.91 7.15
N ILE A 46 10.28 -7.57 8.14
CA ILE A 46 11.12 -8.75 7.90
C ILE A 46 10.30 -9.89 7.31
N PHE A 47 9.06 -10.07 7.78
CA PHE A 47 8.14 -11.10 7.31
C PHE A 47 7.65 -10.87 5.86
N PHE A 48 7.30 -9.62 5.49
CA PHE A 48 6.86 -9.30 4.13
C PHE A 48 8.01 -8.96 3.15
N GLY A 49 9.25 -8.88 3.63
CA GLY A 49 10.45 -8.59 2.83
C GLY A 49 10.54 -9.40 1.53
N PRO A 50 10.41 -10.74 1.55
CA PRO A 50 10.51 -11.58 0.35
C PRO A 50 9.37 -11.38 -0.65
N ILE A 51 8.18 -11.01 -0.18
CA ILE A 51 7.01 -10.82 -1.05
C ILE A 51 7.05 -9.42 -1.68
N LEU A 52 7.50 -8.41 -0.93
CA LEU A 52 7.44 -7.01 -1.36
C LEU A 52 8.62 -6.57 -2.25
N THR A 53 9.80 -7.19 -2.12
CA THR A 53 10.95 -6.97 -3.04
C THR A 53 10.64 -7.37 -4.48
N ILE A 54 9.66 -8.27 -4.69
CA ILE A 54 9.14 -8.65 -6.02
C ILE A 54 8.43 -7.46 -6.69
N PHE A 55 7.92 -6.49 -5.93
CA PHE A 55 7.10 -5.38 -6.44
C PHE A 55 7.80 -4.00 -6.32
N VAL A 56 8.86 -3.87 -5.51
CA VAL A 56 9.53 -2.61 -5.16
C VAL A 56 11.06 -2.81 -5.09
N SER A 57 11.83 -2.01 -5.82
CA SER A 57 13.31 -1.99 -5.75
C SER A 57 13.82 -1.62 -4.36
N ASP A 58 14.95 -2.20 -3.92
CA ASP A 58 15.53 -2.09 -2.55
C ASP A 58 15.57 -0.67 -1.97
N LYS A 59 15.85 0.35 -2.78
CA LYS A 59 15.94 1.75 -2.33
C LYS A 59 14.59 2.41 -2.03
N LYS A 60 13.50 1.94 -2.64
CA LYS A 60 12.13 2.44 -2.42
C LYS A 60 11.42 1.68 -1.29
N TYR A 61 11.95 0.54 -0.88
CA TYR A 61 11.39 -0.33 0.15
C TYR A 61 11.34 0.39 1.51
N TYR A 62 12.47 0.84 2.05
CA TYR A 62 12.51 1.50 3.37
C TYR A 62 11.60 2.75 3.47
N ASN A 63 11.51 3.53 2.40
CA ASN A 63 10.62 4.69 2.38
C ASN A 63 9.15 4.25 2.38
N PHE A 64 8.79 3.23 1.60
CA PHE A 64 7.42 2.71 1.55
C PHE A 64 6.98 2.11 2.87
N THR A 65 7.88 1.41 3.56
CA THR A 65 7.58 0.77 4.85
C THR A 65 7.33 1.81 5.94
N GLN A 66 8.12 2.89 5.97
CA GLN A 66 7.86 4.04 6.85
C GLN A 66 6.54 4.75 6.53
N LEU A 67 6.12 4.76 5.25
CA LEU A 67 4.80 5.30 4.90
C LEU A 67 3.68 4.46 5.48
N LEU A 68 3.79 3.13 5.47
CA LEU A 68 2.75 2.25 6.01
C LEU A 68 2.70 2.20 7.54
N GLU A 69 3.69 2.73 8.27
CA GLU A 69 3.61 2.84 9.74
C GLU A 69 2.49 3.78 10.21
N LYS A 70 2.07 4.73 9.36
CA LYS A 70 1.02 5.69 9.68
C LYS A 70 -0.33 5.17 9.21
N LYS A 71 -1.28 5.06 10.15
CA LYS A 71 -2.65 4.62 9.88
C LYS A 71 -3.30 5.42 8.75
N GLU A 72 -3.11 6.73 8.72
CA GLU A 72 -3.70 7.63 7.71
C GLU A 72 -3.20 7.32 6.30
N ASN A 73 -1.96 6.86 6.17
CA ASN A 73 -1.38 6.48 4.88
C ASN A 73 -1.93 5.13 4.40
N ILE A 74 -2.18 4.20 5.33
CA ILE A 74 -2.87 2.94 5.02
C ILE A 74 -4.31 3.24 4.55
N GLU A 75 -5.04 4.10 5.25
CA GLU A 75 -6.40 4.52 4.86
C GLU A 75 -6.40 5.18 3.47
N PHE A 76 -5.45 6.07 3.22
CA PHE A 76 -5.27 6.70 1.91
C PHE A 76 -5.00 5.67 0.81
N LEU A 77 -4.12 4.70 1.08
CA LEU A 77 -3.78 3.65 0.12
C LEU A 77 -5.00 2.76 -0.20
N ILE A 78 -5.75 2.33 0.82
CA ILE A 78 -6.98 1.54 0.66
C ILE A 78 -7.98 2.28 -0.22
N SER A 79 -8.27 3.55 0.11
CA SER A 79 -9.18 4.39 -0.67
C SER A 79 -8.76 4.49 -2.14
N LYS A 80 -7.46 4.62 -2.42
CA LYS A 80 -6.96 4.66 -3.81
C LYS A 80 -7.04 3.33 -4.53
N ILE A 81 -6.86 2.20 -3.84
CA ILE A 81 -7.07 0.87 -4.43
C ILE A 81 -8.55 0.70 -4.82
N GLU A 82 -9.48 1.10 -3.94
CA GLU A 82 -10.92 1.03 -4.19
C GLU A 82 -11.35 1.90 -5.38
N GLU A 83 -10.96 3.18 -5.39
CA GLU A 83 -11.27 4.11 -6.48
C GLU A 83 -10.76 3.59 -7.83
N THR A 84 -9.51 3.12 -7.86
CA THR A 84 -8.87 2.62 -9.08
C THR A 84 -9.55 1.34 -9.58
N ASN A 85 -9.89 0.42 -8.67
CA ASN A 85 -10.56 -0.83 -8.99
C ASN A 85 -11.99 -0.61 -9.51
N LEU A 86 -12.73 0.30 -8.89
CA LEU A 86 -14.07 0.70 -9.35
C LEU A 86 -14.00 1.37 -10.73
N SER A 87 -13.01 2.22 -10.97
CA SER A 87 -12.84 2.90 -12.25
C SER A 87 -12.52 1.91 -13.38
N LEU A 88 -11.67 0.91 -13.16
CA LEU A 88 -11.41 -0.13 -14.16
C LEU A 88 -12.63 -1.02 -14.44
N LYS A 89 -13.43 -1.34 -13.42
CA LYS A 89 -14.66 -2.12 -13.59
C LYS A 89 -15.74 -1.39 -14.40
N LYS A 90 -15.74 -0.06 -14.44
CA LYS A 90 -16.69 0.74 -15.26
C LYS A 90 -16.32 0.75 -16.75
N ILE A 91 -15.07 0.42 -17.10
CA ILE A 91 -14.55 0.46 -18.48
C ILE A 91 -14.65 -0.92 -19.16
N LYS A 92 -14.83 -1.99 -18.39
CA LYS A 92 -15.10 -3.35 -18.87
C LYS A 92 -16.59 -3.62 -18.92
#